data_AF-A0A6A6YUJ3-F1
#
_entry.id   AF-A0A6A6YUJ3-F1
#
_cell.length_a   1.000
_cell.length_b   1.000
_cell.length_c   1.000
_cell.angle_alpha   90.00
_cell.angle_beta   90.00
_cell.angle_gamma   90.00
#
_symmetry.space_group_name_H-M   'P 1'
#
loop_
_entity.id
_entity.type
_entity.pdbx_description
1 polymer ?
#
loop_
_entity_poly.entity_id
_entity_poly.type
_entity_poly.pdbx_seq_one_letter_code
_entity_poly.pdbx_strand_id
1 'polypeptide(L)'
;MRNAIDPPARKDPSGTRRSPFREVSIEMISEPEAAAHAVLGAPNVVLRPDLTHTGDVFLIADAGGGTVDVISYTVKRLKPLELEECVVGKGGLCGSIFIDEEFDILLETEIAEWLALEPHLKRRFKGNGWEHSIKRIFDPFDPKIATPTYEVEIPTIGLHEFSR
;
A
#
# COMPACT_ATOMS: atom_id res chain seq x y z
N MET A 1 41.04 -31.44 24.75
CA MET A 1 39.90 -31.25 25.66
C MET A 1 40.37 -30.53 26.92
N ARG A 2 40.12 -29.23 27.01
CA ARG A 2 40.13 -28.48 28.28
C ARG A 2 38.91 -27.56 28.21
N ASN A 3 37.81 -27.99 28.82
CA ASN A 3 36.60 -27.19 28.95
C ASN A 3 36.88 -26.12 30.01
N ALA A 4 36.95 -24.85 29.59
CA ALA A 4 36.91 -23.73 30.51
C ALA A 4 35.47 -23.61 31.04
N ILE A 5 35.32 -23.72 32.35
CA ILE A 5 34.07 -23.49 33.06
C ILE A 5 33.94 -21.98 33.23
N ASP A 6 32.88 -21.38 32.68
CA ASP A 6 32.58 -19.97 32.89
C ASP A 6 32.41 -19.66 34.38
N PRO A 7 32.90 -18.51 34.86
CA PRO A 7 32.74 -18.11 36.25
C PRO A 7 31.27 -17.82 36.59
N PRO A 8 30.82 -18.10 37.83
CA PRO A 8 29.43 -17.89 38.22
C PRO A 8 29.06 -16.41 38.22
N ALA A 9 27.84 -16.12 37.74
CA ALA A 9 27.28 -14.77 37.68
C ALA A 9 27.32 -14.08 39.05
N ARG A 10 27.89 -12.87 39.10
CA ARG A 10 27.87 -12.00 40.29
C ARG A 10 26.43 -11.58 40.57
N LYS A 11 25.95 -11.84 41.79
CA LYS A 11 24.65 -11.36 42.28
C LYS A 11 24.71 -9.85 42.52
N ASP A 12 23.77 -9.13 41.92
CA ASP A 12 23.44 -7.73 42.22
C ASP A 12 22.88 -7.65 43.67
N PRO A 13 23.36 -6.74 44.54
CA PRO A 13 22.90 -6.60 45.93
C PRO A 13 21.44 -6.19 46.09
N SER A 14 20.74 -5.81 45.00
CA SER A 14 19.32 -5.41 45.02
C SER A 14 18.32 -6.58 44.99
N GLY A 15 18.77 -7.84 44.88
CA GLY A 15 17.90 -9.02 44.97
C GLY A 15 16.87 -9.16 43.83
N THR A 16 16.86 -8.25 42.86
CA THR A 16 15.96 -8.31 41.71
C THR A 16 16.54 -9.29 40.69
N ARG A 17 15.84 -10.40 40.42
CA ARG A 17 16.17 -11.28 39.29
C ARG A 17 16.05 -10.46 38.01
N ARG A 18 17.18 -10.03 37.44
CA ARG A 18 17.19 -9.51 36.07
C ARG A 18 16.73 -10.64 35.15
N SER A 19 15.69 -10.39 34.37
CA SER A 19 15.26 -11.30 33.31
C SER A 19 16.47 -11.60 32.41
N PRO A 20 16.75 -12.89 32.10
CA PRO A 20 17.81 -13.24 31.14
C PRO A 20 17.44 -12.84 29.71
N PHE A 21 16.18 -12.42 29.49
CA PHE A 21 15.71 -11.93 28.21
C PHE A 21 15.96 -10.42 28.12
N ARG A 22 16.65 -10.03 27.04
CA ARG A 22 16.82 -8.62 26.66
C ARG A 22 15.43 -8.01 26.48
N GLU A 23 15.20 -6.89 27.15
CA GLU A 23 13.98 -6.09 26.96
C GLU A 23 13.99 -5.57 25.52
N VAL A 24 12.91 -5.84 24.78
CA VAL A 24 12.73 -5.41 23.39
C VAL A 24 11.67 -4.31 23.38
N SER A 25 12.04 -3.12 22.90
CA SER A 25 11.09 -2.04 22.62
C SER A 25 10.56 -2.16 21.19
N ILE A 26 9.26 -1.94 21.03
CA ILE A 26 8.59 -1.90 19.73
C ILE A 26 7.97 -0.52 19.62
N GLU A 27 8.19 0.14 18.49
CA GLU A 27 7.64 1.45 18.17
C GLU A 27 6.81 1.34 16.89
N MET A 28 5.68 2.06 16.88
CA MET A 28 4.85 2.20 15.69
C MET A 28 5.32 3.43 14.92
N ILE A 29 5.43 3.28 13.61
CA ILE A 29 5.73 4.39 12.69
C ILE A 29 4.54 4.64 11.78
N SER A 30 4.45 5.84 11.22
CA SER A 30 3.41 6.16 10.24
C SER A 30 3.63 5.41 8.92
N GLU A 31 2.58 5.20 8.12
CA GLU A 31 2.69 4.62 6.77
C GLU A 31 3.71 5.36 5.87
N PRO A 32 3.68 6.70 5.74
CA PRO A 32 4.65 7.38 4.90
C PRO A 32 6.08 7.32 5.45
N GLU A 33 6.27 7.25 6.76
CA GLU A 33 7.58 7.03 7.36
C GLU A 33 8.10 5.62 7.05
N ALA A 34 7.23 4.60 7.15
CA ALA A 34 7.56 3.24 6.74
C ALA A 34 7.94 3.18 5.25
N ALA A 35 7.20 3.88 4.39
CA ALA A 35 7.51 3.99 2.97
C ALA A 35 8.88 4.65 2.72
N ALA A 36 9.21 5.72 3.46
CA ALA A 36 10.50 6.38 3.39
C ALA A 36 11.64 5.41 3.74
N HIS A 37 11.51 4.68 4.85
CA HIS A 37 12.51 3.70 5.27
C HIS A 37 12.64 2.55 4.27
N ALA A 38 11.54 2.07 3.70
CA ALA A 38 11.56 1.01 2.69
C ALA A 38 12.30 1.43 1.42
N VAL A 39 11.98 2.61 0.88
CA VAL A 39 12.59 3.12 -0.37
C VAL A 39 14.06 3.48 -0.15
N LEU A 40 14.39 4.11 0.98
CA LEU A 40 15.74 4.61 1.23
C LEU A 40 16.67 3.56 1.83
N GLY A 41 16.14 2.57 2.54
CA GLY A 41 16.91 1.47 3.13
C GLY A 41 17.15 0.30 2.19
N ALA A 42 16.34 0.14 1.14
CA ALA A 42 16.47 -1.00 0.22
C ALA A 42 17.50 -0.73 -0.89
N PRO A 43 18.49 -1.63 -1.10
CA PRO A 43 19.53 -1.47 -2.11
C PRO A 43 19.03 -1.69 -3.55
N ASN A 44 17.84 -2.29 -3.73
CA ASN A 44 17.33 -2.76 -5.03
C ASN A 44 16.13 -1.97 -5.55
N VAL A 45 15.90 -0.74 -5.07
CA VAL A 45 14.81 0.10 -5.58
C VAL A 45 15.25 0.74 -6.90
N VAL A 46 14.61 0.34 -7.99
CA VAL A 46 14.96 0.69 -9.38
C VAL A 46 14.91 2.21 -9.63
N LEU A 47 13.99 2.93 -8.98
CA LEU A 47 13.80 4.37 -9.11
C LEU A 47 14.01 5.07 -7.76
N ARG A 48 15.09 4.74 -7.05
CA ARG A 48 15.44 5.43 -5.81
C ARG A 48 15.85 6.86 -6.15
N PRO A 49 15.25 7.89 -5.52
CA PRO A 49 15.77 9.25 -5.66
C PRO A 49 17.22 9.29 -5.15
N ASP A 50 18.08 10.01 -5.87
CA ASP A 50 19.51 10.11 -5.54
C ASP A 50 19.73 11.05 -4.34
N LEU A 51 19.19 10.65 -3.18
CA LEU A 51 19.34 11.36 -1.91
C LEU A 51 20.71 11.01 -1.33
N THR A 52 21.66 11.89 -1.59
CA THR A 52 23.10 11.70 -1.34
C THR A 52 23.66 12.71 -0.35
N HIS A 53 22.86 13.72 0.04
CA HIS A 53 23.31 14.79 0.92
C HIS A 53 22.33 15.01 2.08
N THR A 54 22.89 15.39 3.23
CA THR A 54 22.10 16.03 4.29
C THR A 54 21.52 17.34 3.75
N GLY A 55 20.24 17.57 4.00
CA GLY A 55 19.49 18.71 3.48
C GLY A 55 18.69 18.39 2.22
N ASP A 56 18.89 17.24 1.58
CA ASP A 56 18.05 16.82 0.47
C ASP A 56 16.59 16.68 0.93
N VAL A 57 15.66 17.12 0.08
CA VAL A 57 14.22 17.09 0.34
C VAL A 57 13.55 16.17 -0.66
N PHE A 58 12.63 15.34 -0.17
CA PHE A 58 11.80 14.50 -1.02
C PHE A 58 10.36 14.45 -0.50
N LEU A 59 9.46 14.04 -1.40
CA LEU A 59 8.04 13.92 -1.13
C LEU A 59 7.63 12.45 -1.31
N ILE A 60 6.77 11.98 -0.41
CA ILE A 60 6.07 10.71 -0.53
C ILE A 60 4.61 11.03 -0.80
N ALA A 61 4.06 10.39 -1.83
CA ALA A 61 2.64 10.34 -2.10
C ALA A 61 2.22 8.87 -2.00
N ASP A 62 1.56 8.51 -0.89
CA ASP A 62 0.98 7.20 -0.67
C ASP A 62 -0.47 7.24 -1.14
N ALA A 63 -0.76 6.59 -2.27
CA ALA A 63 -2.09 6.53 -2.85
C ALA A 63 -2.70 5.15 -2.64
N GLY A 64 -3.36 4.99 -1.50
CA GLY A 64 -3.95 3.74 -1.04
C GLY A 64 -5.37 3.49 -1.56
N GLY A 65 -6.02 2.51 -0.93
CA GLY A 65 -7.41 2.15 -1.24
C GLY A 65 -8.43 3.18 -0.75
N GLY A 66 -8.24 3.72 0.46
CA GLY A 66 -9.16 4.68 1.06
C GLY A 66 -8.64 6.11 1.08
N THR A 67 -7.35 6.28 1.34
CA THR A 67 -6.71 7.59 1.47
C THR A 67 -5.65 7.82 0.41
N VAL A 68 -5.36 9.10 0.18
CA VAL A 68 -4.11 9.53 -0.42
C VAL A 68 -3.42 10.46 0.57
N ASP A 69 -2.21 10.11 0.97
CA ASP A 69 -1.41 10.81 1.96
C ASP A 69 -0.15 11.37 1.30
N VAL A 70 0.10 12.66 1.54
CA VAL A 70 1.26 13.38 0.98
C VAL A 70 2.06 13.99 2.11
N ILE A 71 3.35 13.70 2.13
CA ILE A 71 4.28 14.23 3.13
C ILE A 71 5.63 14.55 2.50
N SER A 72 6.35 15.50 3.10
CA SER A 72 7.68 15.89 2.65
C SER A 72 8.69 15.76 3.77
N TYR A 73 9.84 15.16 3.48
CA TYR A 73 10.92 14.96 4.43
C TYR A 73 12.21 15.64 3.99
N THR A 74 12.92 16.22 4.95
CA THR A 74 14.32 16.64 4.81
C THR A 74 15.22 15.56 5.39
N VAL A 75 16.25 15.16 4.64
CA VAL A 75 17.27 14.23 5.11
C VAL A 75 18.17 14.93 6.12
N LYS A 76 18.11 14.56 7.40
CA LYS A 76 19.03 15.07 8.43
C LYS A 76 20.34 14.30 8.42
N ARG A 77 20.27 12.99 8.21
CA ARG A 77 21.44 12.12 8.15
C ARG A 77 21.16 10.90 7.28
N LEU A 78 22.17 10.45 6.54
CA LEU A 78 22.02 9.30 5.63
C LEU A 78 22.23 7.95 6.33
N LYS A 79 23.10 7.89 7.35
CA LYS A 79 23.43 6.65 8.08
C LYS A 79 23.73 6.93 9.57
N PRO A 80 22.94 6.35 10.52
CA PRO A 80 21.62 5.79 10.26
C PRO A 80 20.69 6.87 9.69
N LEU A 81 19.73 6.46 8.87
CA LEU A 81 18.80 7.37 8.19
C LEU A 81 17.99 8.14 9.24
N GLU A 82 18.04 9.46 9.19
CA GLU A 82 17.20 10.35 9.98
C GLU A 82 16.49 11.33 9.06
N LEU A 83 15.19 11.44 9.27
CA LEU A 83 14.28 12.27 8.48
C LEU A 83 13.60 13.27 9.41
N GLU A 84 13.33 14.46 8.91
CA GLU A 84 12.50 15.46 9.56
C GLU A 84 11.39 15.88 8.60
N GLU A 85 10.15 15.94 9.07
CA GLU A 85 9.05 16.50 8.28
C GLU A 85 9.33 17.97 7.95
N CYS A 86 9.26 18.33 6.67
CA CYS A 86 9.43 19.74 6.26
C CYS A 86 8.21 20.56 6.70
N VAL A 87 7.03 19.96 6.57
CA VAL A 87 5.72 20.47 6.96
C VAL A 87 4.84 19.29 7.36
N VAL A 88 3.80 19.57 8.13
CA VAL A 88 2.80 18.56 8.51
C VAL A 88 2.21 17.92 7.26
N GLY A 89 2.26 16.59 7.19
CA GLY A 89 1.66 15.81 6.11
C GLY A 89 0.16 16.06 5.95
N LYS A 90 -0.37 15.78 4.77
CA LYS A 90 -1.80 15.93 4.47
C LYS A 90 -2.36 14.66 3.85
N GLY A 91 -3.46 14.17 4.43
CA GLY A 91 -4.26 13.07 3.90
C GLY A 91 -5.62 13.53 3.41
N GLY A 92 -6.19 12.78 2.47
CA GLY A 92 -7.56 12.96 1.99
C GLY A 92 -8.25 11.62 1.75
N LEU A 93 -9.57 11.58 1.96
CA LEU A 93 -10.43 10.46 1.55
C LEU A 93 -10.67 10.54 0.04
N CYS A 94 -9.69 10.06 -0.73
CA CYS A 94 -9.70 10.09 -2.19
C CYS A 94 -8.91 8.92 -2.80
N GLY A 95 -8.84 7.80 -2.08
CA GLY A 95 -8.17 6.58 -2.55
C GLY A 95 -8.94 5.85 -3.66
N SER A 96 -8.44 4.67 -4.03
CA SER A 96 -8.98 3.91 -5.17
C SER A 96 -10.44 3.44 -5.02
N ILE A 97 -11.01 3.42 -3.81
CA ILE A 97 -12.43 3.11 -3.59
C ILE A 97 -13.36 4.08 -4.32
N PHE A 98 -12.99 5.36 -4.40
CA PHE A 98 -13.79 6.36 -5.13
C PHE A 98 -13.77 6.12 -6.64
N ILE A 99 -12.67 5.55 -7.15
CA ILE A 99 -12.58 5.12 -8.55
C ILE A 99 -13.48 3.91 -8.80
N ASP A 100 -13.57 3.00 -7.83
CA ASP A 100 -14.46 1.84 -7.89
C ASP A 100 -15.94 2.25 -7.87
N GLU A 101 -16.30 3.22 -7.02
CA GLU A 101 -17.65 3.78 -6.95
C GLU A 101 -18.08 4.46 -8.25
N GLU A 102 -17.21 5.28 -8.84
CA GLU A 102 -17.49 5.92 -10.14
C GLU A 102 -17.62 4.91 -11.27
N PHE A 103 -16.81 3.83 -11.25
CA PHE A 103 -16.95 2.75 -12.22
C PHE A 103 -18.27 2.00 -12.06
N ASP A 104 -18.75 1.80 -10.83
CA ASP A 104 -20.07 1.20 -10.60
C ASP A 104 -21.20 2.06 -11.16
N ILE A 105 -21.15 3.38 -10.96
CA ILE A 105 -22.11 4.33 -11.51
C ILE A 105 -22.08 4.30 -13.04
N LEU A 106 -20.89 4.21 -13.64
CA LEU A 106 -20.73 4.07 -15.08
C LEU A 106 -21.42 2.82 -15.62
N LEU A 107 -21.23 1.66 -14.98
CA LEU A 107 -21.89 0.41 -15.39
C LEU A 107 -23.42 0.50 -15.25
N GLU A 108 -23.92 1.11 -14.18
CA GLU A 108 -25.36 1.32 -13.97
C GLU A 108 -25.97 2.25 -15.01
N THR A 109 -25.20 3.22 -15.52
CA THR A 109 -25.64 4.20 -16.50
C THR A 109 -25.60 3.65 -17.92
N GLU A 110 -24.53 2.93 -18.28
CA GLU A 110 -24.26 2.51 -19.66
C GLU A 110 -24.79 1.11 -19.98
N ILE A 111 -25.04 0.26 -18.97
CA ILE A 111 -25.40 -1.15 -19.17
C ILE A 111 -26.72 -1.48 -18.45
N ALA A 112 -27.82 -1.53 -19.21
CA ALA A 112 -29.13 -1.83 -18.65
C ALA A 112 -29.20 -3.21 -17.95
N GLU A 113 -28.55 -4.23 -18.52
CA GLU A 113 -28.47 -5.58 -17.97
C GLU A 113 -27.77 -5.61 -16.61
N TRP A 114 -26.83 -4.68 -16.36
CA TRP A 114 -26.12 -4.57 -15.10
C TRP A 114 -27.09 -4.36 -13.95
N LEU A 115 -28.14 -3.55 -14.14
CA LEU A 115 -29.16 -3.31 -13.11
C LEU A 115 -29.89 -4.59 -12.71
N ALA A 116 -30.12 -5.50 -13.66
CA ALA A 116 -30.83 -6.76 -13.45
C ALA A 116 -29.95 -7.90 -12.91
N LEU A 117 -28.63 -7.72 -12.82
CA LEU A 117 -27.73 -8.77 -12.32
C LEU A 117 -27.89 -9.03 -10.83
N GLU A 118 -27.83 -10.31 -10.49
CA GLU A 118 -27.75 -10.76 -9.10
C GLU A 118 -26.50 -10.20 -8.38
N PRO A 119 -26.60 -9.82 -7.10
CA PRO A 119 -25.49 -9.18 -6.37
C PRO A 119 -24.17 -9.98 -6.36
N HIS A 120 -24.25 -11.31 -6.37
CA HIS A 120 -23.06 -12.16 -6.40
C HIS A 120 -22.34 -12.14 -7.75
N LEU A 121 -23.06 -11.97 -8.86
CA LEU A 121 -22.48 -11.81 -10.20
C LEU A 121 -21.79 -10.45 -10.33
N LYS A 122 -22.43 -9.39 -9.84
CA LYS A 122 -21.81 -8.05 -9.75
C LYS A 122 -20.50 -8.11 -8.95
N ARG A 123 -20.52 -8.73 -7.77
CA ARG A 123 -19.32 -8.88 -6.93
C ARG A 123 -18.21 -9.66 -7.63
N ARG A 124 -18.55 -10.75 -8.32
CA ARG A 124 -17.57 -11.53 -9.10
C ARG A 124 -16.95 -10.69 -10.21
N PHE A 125 -17.75 -9.90 -10.91
CA PHE A 125 -17.26 -8.98 -11.95
C PHE A 125 -16.37 -7.88 -11.36
N LYS A 126 -16.80 -7.19 -10.30
CA LYS A 126 -16.00 -6.16 -9.61
C LYS A 126 -14.65 -6.71 -9.13
N GLY A 127 -14.63 -7.94 -8.65
CA GLY A 127 -13.39 -8.61 -8.27
C GLY A 127 -12.50 -8.91 -9.49
N ASN A 128 -12.96 -9.76 -10.41
CA ASN A 128 -12.09 -10.31 -11.45
C ASN A 128 -11.98 -9.40 -12.69
N GLY A 129 -13.10 -8.87 -13.17
CA GLY A 129 -13.16 -8.03 -14.36
C GLY A 129 -12.65 -6.61 -14.12
N TRP A 130 -12.89 -6.05 -12.94
CA TRP A 130 -12.47 -4.70 -12.61
C TRP A 130 -11.16 -4.65 -11.81
N GLU A 131 -11.19 -5.01 -10.53
CA GLU A 131 -10.07 -4.79 -9.58
C GLU A 131 -8.77 -5.52 -9.98
N HIS A 132 -8.90 -6.73 -10.54
CA HIS A 132 -7.75 -7.54 -10.97
C HIS A 132 -7.47 -7.47 -12.48
N SER A 133 -8.27 -6.75 -13.27
CA SER A 133 -8.08 -6.64 -14.73
C SER A 133 -8.11 -5.20 -15.20
N ILE A 134 -9.26 -4.65 -15.64
CA ILE A 134 -9.35 -3.35 -16.33
C ILE A 134 -8.62 -2.24 -15.56
N LYS A 135 -8.84 -2.15 -14.23
CA LYS A 135 -8.22 -1.13 -13.38
C LYS A 135 -6.68 -1.21 -13.36
N ARG A 136 -6.11 -2.41 -13.48
CA ARG A 136 -4.65 -2.67 -13.40
C ARG A 136 -3.90 -2.38 -14.70
N ILE A 137 -4.61 -2.42 -15.83
CA ILE A 137 -4.05 -2.21 -17.16
C ILE A 137 -4.41 -0.84 -17.75
N PHE A 138 -5.19 -0.04 -17.02
CA PHE A 138 -5.56 1.30 -17.44
C PHE A 138 -4.32 2.20 -17.48
N ASP A 139 -4.04 2.77 -18.65
CA ASP A 139 -2.98 3.76 -18.85
C ASP A 139 -3.60 5.04 -19.42
N PRO A 140 -3.74 6.12 -18.62
CA PRO A 140 -4.30 7.38 -19.10
C PRO A 140 -3.37 8.12 -20.08
N PHE A 141 -2.15 7.64 -20.28
CA PHE A 141 -1.16 8.25 -21.16
C PHE A 141 -0.85 7.39 -22.39
N ASP A 142 -1.53 6.25 -22.59
CA ASP A 142 -1.29 5.42 -23.78
C ASP A 142 -1.61 6.23 -25.05
N PRO A 143 -0.60 6.59 -25.85
CA PRO A 143 -0.78 7.46 -27.01
C PRO A 143 -1.55 6.77 -28.14
N LYS A 144 -1.72 5.44 -28.08
CA LYS A 144 -2.47 4.67 -29.08
C LYS A 144 -3.98 4.69 -28.82
N ILE A 145 -4.39 5.21 -27.67
CA ILE A 145 -5.74 5.08 -27.18
C ILE A 145 -6.30 6.47 -26.85
N ALA A 146 -6.78 7.17 -27.90
CA ALA A 146 -7.49 8.44 -27.71
C ALA A 146 -8.81 8.24 -26.92
N THR A 147 -9.38 7.04 -26.97
CA THR A 147 -10.57 6.60 -26.20
C THR A 147 -10.43 5.11 -25.87
N PRO A 148 -10.07 4.72 -24.63
CA PRO A 148 -9.92 3.31 -24.29
C PRO A 148 -11.25 2.58 -24.35
N THR A 149 -11.31 1.55 -25.19
CA THR A 149 -12.42 0.59 -25.21
C THR A 149 -12.01 -0.66 -24.45
N TYR A 150 -12.77 -1.00 -23.42
CA TYR A 150 -12.61 -2.24 -22.67
C TYR A 150 -13.80 -3.15 -22.94
N GLU A 151 -13.52 -4.39 -23.34
CA GLU A 151 -14.55 -5.41 -23.46
C GLU A 151 -14.92 -5.91 -22.06
N VAL A 152 -16.21 -5.84 -21.75
CA VAL A 152 -16.77 -6.25 -20.47
C VAL A 152 -17.67 -7.46 -20.72
N GLU A 153 -17.20 -8.64 -20.31
CA GLU A 153 -18.06 -9.83 -20.27
C GLU A 153 -19.03 -9.71 -19.10
N ILE A 154 -20.28 -9.38 -19.41
CA ILE A 154 -21.37 -9.36 -18.43
C ILE A 154 -21.68 -10.82 -18.07
N PRO A 155 -21.61 -11.21 -16.79
CA PRO A 155 -22.01 -12.56 -16.38
C PRO A 155 -23.47 -12.77 -16.76
N THR A 156 -23.75 -13.68 -17.67
CA THR A 156 -25.13 -13.93 -18.10
C THR A 156 -25.93 -14.47 -16.91
N ILE A 157 -27.16 -13.97 -16.77
CA ILE A 157 -28.21 -14.71 -16.07
C ILE A 157 -28.33 -16.01 -16.86
N GLY A 158 -28.12 -17.16 -16.21
CA GLY A 158 -28.32 -18.44 -16.88
C GLY A 158 -29.75 -18.51 -17.40
N LEU A 159 -29.94 -18.25 -18.71
CA LEU A 159 -31.18 -18.56 -19.43
C LEU A 159 -31.23 -20.08 -19.65
N HIS A 160 -31.21 -20.84 -18.56
CA HIS A 160 -31.53 -22.26 -18.53
C HIS A 160 -32.75 -22.42 -17.63
N GLU A 161 -33.90 -21.87 -18.02
CA GLU A 161 -35.25 -22.34 -17.68
C GLU A 161 -36.34 -21.39 -18.25
N PHE A 162 -36.42 -21.22 -19.56
CA PHE A 162 -37.68 -20.90 -20.24
C PHE A 162 -37.69 -21.54 -21.63
N SER A 163 -37.75 -22.87 -21.67
CA SER A 163 -38.42 -23.56 -22.78
C SER A 163 -39.79 -23.97 -22.25
N ARG A 164 -40.85 -23.44 -22.88
CA ARG A 164 -42.13 -24.13 -22.93
C ARG A 164 -42.01 -25.39 -23.78
#